data_AF-A0A939IG65-F1
#
_entry.id   AF-A0A939IG65-F1
#
_cell.length_a   1.000
_cell.length_b   1.000
_cell.length_c   1.000
_cell.angle_alpha   90.00
_cell.angle_beta   90.00
_cell.angle_gamma   90.00
#
_symmetry.space_group_name_H-M   'P 1'
#
loop_
_entity.id
_entity.type
_entity.pdbx_description
1 polymer ?
#
loop_
_entity_poly.entity_id
_entity_poly.type
_entity_poly.pdbx_seq_one_letter_code
_entity_poly.pdbx_strand_id
1 'polypeptide(L)'
;MADCIFCMIANKEIPSKLVYEDDKIICFHDLEPQAPVHVLIVPKKHIASLDDVTAEDQELLGYIMIKVKDIAKQLELENGYRLVNNCGEDGFQTVKHIHFHLLGKRKMTWPPG
;
A
#
# COMPACT_ATOMS: atom_id res chain seq x y z
N MET A 1 0.93 18.02 -4.85
CA MET A 1 -0.39 17.36 -4.91
C MET A 1 -0.87 17.14 -6.35
N ALA A 2 -0.73 18.11 -7.27
CA ALA A 2 -1.23 17.99 -8.65
C ALA A 2 -0.59 16.87 -9.50
N ASP A 3 0.58 16.33 -9.13
CA ASP A 3 1.31 15.35 -9.96
C ASP A 3 1.46 13.95 -9.31
N CYS A 4 0.75 13.65 -8.23
CA CYS A 4 0.86 12.35 -7.56
C CYS A 4 -0.23 11.39 -8.06
N ILE A 5 0.17 10.36 -8.82
CA ILE A 5 -0.76 9.34 -9.35
C ILE A 5 -1.62 8.68 -8.26
N PHE A 6 -1.08 8.45 -7.07
CA PHE A 6 -1.84 7.88 -5.96
C PHE A 6 -2.82 8.86 -5.32
N CYS A 7 -2.53 10.17 -5.33
CA CYS A 7 -3.52 11.18 -4.95
C CYS A 7 -4.67 11.21 -5.97
N MET A 8 -4.36 11.12 -7.26
CA MET A 8 -5.39 11.05 -8.31
C MET A 8 -6.28 9.82 -8.15
N ILE A 9 -5.71 8.66 -7.80
CA ILE A 9 -6.47 7.44 -7.46
C ILE A 9 -7.34 7.66 -6.21
N ALA A 10 -6.77 8.21 -5.13
CA ALA A 10 -7.48 8.50 -3.88
C ALA A 10 -8.65 9.48 -4.07
N ASN A 11 -8.51 10.43 -4.98
CA ASN A 11 -9.52 11.41 -5.37
C ASN A 11 -10.48 10.91 -6.47
N LYS A 12 -10.31 9.68 -6.96
CA LYS A 12 -11.11 9.09 -8.05
C LYS A 12 -11.02 9.84 -9.38
N GLU A 13 -9.93 10.57 -9.59
CA GLU A 13 -9.63 11.28 -10.84
C GLU A 13 -9.19 10.31 -11.95
N ILE A 14 -8.56 9.19 -11.58
CA ILE A 14 -8.19 8.11 -12.49
C ILE A 14 -8.69 6.75 -11.99
N PRO A 15 -9.03 5.81 -12.89
CA PRO A 15 -9.59 4.52 -12.49
C PRO A 15 -8.54 3.64 -11.81
N SER A 16 -9.00 2.84 -10.86
CA SER A 16 -8.22 1.76 -10.25
C SER A 16 -9.14 0.57 -9.94
N LYS A 17 -8.56 -0.63 -9.87
CA LYS A 17 -9.31 -1.81 -9.42
C LYS A 17 -9.31 -1.85 -7.89
N LEU A 18 -10.32 -1.21 -7.30
CA LEU A 18 -10.47 -1.08 -5.86
C LEU A 18 -10.70 -2.42 -5.17
N VAL A 19 -10.09 -2.55 -3.99
CA VAL A 19 -10.28 -3.67 -3.05
C VAL A 19 -10.96 -3.17 -1.79
N TYR A 20 -10.51 -2.02 -1.27
CA TYR A 20 -11.02 -1.43 -0.03
C TYR A 20 -10.87 0.08 -0.07
N GLU A 21 -11.79 0.82 0.54
CA GLU A 21 -11.72 2.27 0.70
C GLU A 21 -12.47 2.70 1.96
N ASP A 22 -11.88 3.62 2.74
CA ASP A 22 -12.57 4.33 3.82
C ASP A 22 -12.14 5.81 3.88
N ASP A 23 -12.35 6.48 5.01
CA ASP A 23 -11.98 7.88 5.22
C ASP A 23 -10.46 8.11 5.29
N LYS A 24 -9.68 7.08 5.64
CA LYS A 24 -8.23 7.20 5.89
C LYS A 24 -7.37 6.62 4.78
N ILE A 25 -7.80 5.51 4.17
CA ILE A 25 -7.00 4.76 3.19
C ILE A 25 -7.80 4.33 1.97
N ILE A 26 -7.05 4.01 0.92
CA ILE A 26 -7.52 3.33 -0.28
C ILE A 26 -6.61 2.13 -0.54
N CYS A 27 -7.20 1.03 -1.01
CA CYS A 27 -6.50 -0.18 -1.39
C CYS A 27 -6.95 -0.61 -2.78
N PHE A 28 -6.00 -0.83 -3.67
CA PHE A 28 -6.26 -1.18 -5.06
C PHE A 28 -5.21 -2.14 -5.60
N HIS A 29 -5.55 -2.89 -6.65
CA HIS A 29 -4.59 -3.78 -7.30
C HIS A 29 -3.46 -2.99 -7.96
N ASP A 30 -2.24 -3.46 -7.76
CA ASP A 30 -1.07 -2.95 -8.49
C ASP A 30 -1.24 -3.23 -9.99
N LEU A 31 -0.78 -2.29 -10.83
CA LEU A 31 -0.83 -2.41 -12.29
C LEU A 31 0.17 -3.47 -12.80
N GLU A 32 1.29 -3.65 -12.10
CA GLU A 32 2.38 -4.57 -12.43
C GLU A 32 2.57 -5.61 -11.31
N PRO A 33 1.64 -6.58 -11.18
CA PRO A 33 1.60 -7.48 -10.04
C PRO A 33 2.82 -8.42 -9.96
N GLN A 34 3.48 -8.44 -8.79
CA GLN A 34 4.63 -9.33 -8.50
C GLN A 34 4.23 -10.65 -7.80
N ALA A 35 2.94 -10.84 -7.60
CA ALA A 35 2.33 -12.04 -7.04
C ALA A 35 0.87 -12.12 -7.51
N PRO A 36 0.21 -13.31 -7.47
CA PRO A 36 -1.17 -13.45 -7.92
C PRO A 36 -2.15 -12.51 -7.19
N VAL A 37 -1.85 -12.19 -5.92
CA VAL A 37 -2.42 -11.02 -5.24
C VAL A 37 -1.29 -10.05 -4.98
N HIS A 38 -1.37 -8.87 -5.59
CA HIS A 38 -0.53 -7.72 -5.32
C HIS A 38 -1.42 -6.48 -5.27
N VAL A 39 -1.55 -5.90 -4.08
CA VAL A 39 -2.36 -4.69 -3.87
C VAL A 39 -1.52 -3.65 -3.13
N LEU A 40 -1.84 -2.38 -3.36
CA LEU A 40 -1.23 -1.24 -2.70
C LEU A 40 -2.21 -0.67 -1.69
N ILE A 41 -1.78 -0.56 -0.43
CA ILE A 41 -2.49 0.17 0.61
C ILE A 41 -1.87 1.56 0.72
N VAL A 42 -2.66 2.59 0.49
CA VAL A 42 -2.19 3.98 0.41
C VAL A 42 -3.06 4.87 1.31
N PRO A 43 -2.49 5.74 2.15
CA PRO A 43 -3.27 6.72 2.88
C PRO A 43 -3.85 7.78 1.93
N LYS A 44 -5.01 8.34 2.29
CA LYS A 44 -5.57 9.50 1.59
C LYS A 44 -4.77 10.77 1.90
N LYS A 45 -4.18 10.86 3.10
CA LYS A 45 -3.19 11.88 3.45
C LYS A 45 -1.91 11.63 2.66
N HIS A 46 -1.49 12.61 1.87
CA HIS A 46 -0.23 12.53 1.15
C HIS A 46 0.97 12.68 2.11
N ILE A 47 1.78 11.63 2.20
CA ILE A 47 3.08 11.59 2.89
C ILE A 47 4.07 11.03 1.88
N ALA A 48 5.17 11.72 1.58
CA ALA A 48 5.98 11.38 0.41
C ALA A 48 6.73 10.04 0.56
N SER A 49 7.22 9.71 1.76
CA SER A 49 7.92 8.45 2.06
C SER A 49 7.82 8.13 3.56
N LEU A 50 8.44 7.01 3.99
CA LEU A 50 8.52 6.67 5.42
C LEU A 50 9.38 7.68 6.20
N ASP A 51 10.35 8.34 5.56
CA ASP A 51 11.21 9.36 6.18
C ASP A 51 10.47 10.67 6.47
N ASP A 52 9.35 10.90 5.78
CA ASP A 52 8.51 12.11 5.96
C ASP A 52 7.41 11.93 7.02
N VAL A 53 7.38 10.78 7.69
CA VAL A 53 6.42 10.47 8.76
C VAL A 53 6.78 11.24 10.02
N THR A 54 5.77 11.83 10.65
CA THR A 54 5.91 12.55 11.91
C THR A 54 5.14 11.88 13.04
N ALA A 55 5.27 12.38 14.27
CA ALA A 55 4.48 11.89 15.41
C ALA A 55 2.96 12.04 15.20
N GLU A 56 2.52 13.00 14.37
CA GLU A 56 1.11 13.21 14.02
C GLU A 56 0.54 12.08 13.16
N ASP A 57 1.40 11.31 12.47
CA ASP A 57 1.01 10.23 11.57
C ASP A 57 0.90 8.87 12.27
N GLN A 58 1.27 8.80 13.56
CA GLN A 58 1.33 7.54 14.32
C GLN A 58 -0.02 6.81 14.33
N GLU A 59 -1.13 7.53 14.51
CA GLU A 59 -2.47 6.93 14.51
C GLU A 59 -2.83 6.36 13.13
N LEU A 60 -2.51 7.09 12.05
CA LEU A 60 -2.77 6.67 10.68
C LEU A 60 -1.96 5.42 10.32
N LEU A 61 -0.67 5.38 10.66
CA LEU A 61 0.16 4.21 10.39
C LEU A 61 -0.24 3.00 11.25
N GLY A 62 -0.56 3.22 12.52
CA GLY A 62 -1.12 2.18 13.39
C GLY A 62 -2.42 1.62 12.84
N TYR A 63 -3.31 2.50 12.36
CA TYR A 63 -4.54 2.11 11.69
C TYR A 63 -4.28 1.22 10.47
N ILE A 64 -3.37 1.62 9.58
CA ILE A 64 -2.97 0.84 8.39
C ILE A 64 -2.49 -0.55 8.80
N MET A 65 -1.55 -0.64 9.74
CA MET A 65 -0.96 -1.91 10.17
C MET A 65 -2.01 -2.87 10.74
N ILE A 66 -3.01 -2.36 11.47
CA ILE A 66 -4.12 -3.16 11.98
C ILE A 66 -5.03 -3.61 10.82
N LYS A 67 -5.28 -2.72 9.86
CA LYS A 67 -6.20 -2.96 8.74
C LYS A 67 -5.70 -3.99 7.73
N VAL A 68 -4.38 -4.16 7.61
CA VAL A 68 -3.74 -5.14 6.70
C VAL A 68 -4.36 -6.53 6.83
N LYS A 69 -4.61 -7.02 8.06
CA LYS A 69 -5.18 -8.37 8.26
C LYS A 69 -6.60 -8.51 7.70
N ASP A 70 -7.40 -7.45 7.78
CA ASP A 70 -8.79 -7.46 7.31
C ASP A 70 -8.81 -7.44 5.78
N ILE A 71 -7.96 -6.61 5.17
CA ILE A 71 -7.76 -6.55 3.71
C ILE A 71 -7.21 -7.90 3.20
N ALA A 72 -6.21 -8.47 3.88
CA ALA A 72 -5.65 -9.77 3.54
C ALA A 72 -6.70 -10.89 3.60
N LYS A 73 -7.61 -10.85 4.59
CA LYS A 73 -8.74 -11.79 4.69
C LYS A 73 -9.72 -11.64 3.52
N GLN A 74 -10.07 -10.41 3.13
CA GLN A 74 -10.92 -10.15 1.96
C GLN A 74 -10.31 -10.67 0.66
N LEU A 75 -8.98 -10.67 0.57
CA LEU A 75 -8.20 -11.20 -0.55
C LEU A 75 -7.86 -12.69 -0.41
N GLU A 76 -8.44 -13.37 0.59
CA GLU A 76 -8.26 -14.80 0.88
C GLU A 76 -6.78 -15.22 1.05
N LEU A 77 -5.98 -14.38 1.72
CA LEU A 77 -4.55 -14.62 1.99
C LEU A 77 -4.31 -15.41 3.28
N GLU A 78 -5.14 -16.41 3.55
CA GLU A 78 -5.13 -17.19 4.80
C GLU A 78 -3.83 -18.01 4.99
N ASN A 79 -3.20 -18.42 3.88
CA ASN A 79 -1.92 -19.14 3.87
C ASN A 79 -0.70 -18.22 4.04
N GLY A 80 -0.92 -16.94 4.35
CA GLY A 80 0.12 -15.95 4.59
C GLY A 80 0.33 -14.97 3.44
N TYR A 81 1.05 -13.90 3.75
CA TYR A 81 1.34 -12.77 2.87
C TYR A 81 2.63 -12.06 3.32
N ARG A 82 3.15 -11.18 2.45
CA ARG A 82 4.23 -10.25 2.78
C ARG A 82 3.72 -8.82 2.63
N LEU A 83 3.97 -8.00 3.65
CA LEU A 83 3.78 -6.55 3.61
C LEU A 83 5.15 -5.89 3.38
N VAL A 84 5.25 -4.98 2.41
CA VAL A 84 6.49 -4.25 2.10
C VAL A 84 6.20 -2.76 2.00
N ASN A 85 7.01 -1.94 2.65
CA ASN A 85 7.13 -0.52 2.36
C ASN A 85 8.55 -0.27 1.84
N ASN A 86 8.62 0.46 0.72
CA ASN A 86 9.87 0.86 0.10
C ASN A 86 10.13 2.34 0.45
N CYS A 87 11.35 2.66 0.88
CA CYS A 87 11.78 4.02 1.17
C CYS A 87 13.08 4.35 0.42
N GLY A 88 13.13 5.53 -0.21
CA GLY A 88 14.32 5.99 -0.92
C GLY A 88 14.63 5.22 -2.22
N GLU A 89 15.81 5.48 -2.78
CA GLU A 89 16.28 4.88 -4.03
C GLU A 89 16.64 3.40 -3.86
N ASP A 90 17.45 3.08 -2.83
CA ASP A 90 17.86 1.70 -2.53
C ASP A 90 16.70 0.80 -2.11
N GLY A 91 15.67 1.37 -1.50
CA GLY A 91 14.42 0.66 -1.21
C GLY A 91 13.53 0.47 -2.44
N PHE A 92 13.89 1.02 -3.60
CA PHE A 92 13.10 0.99 -4.84
C PHE A 92 11.70 1.62 -4.69
N GLN A 93 11.64 2.80 -4.09
CA GLN A 93 10.40 3.57 -3.98
C GLN A 93 10.11 4.33 -5.29
N THR A 94 9.18 3.81 -6.09
CA THR A 94 8.85 4.37 -7.42
C THR A 94 7.90 5.57 -7.36
N VAL A 95 6.89 5.54 -6.48
CA VAL A 95 5.95 6.64 -6.28
C VAL A 95 6.22 7.33 -4.94
N LYS A 96 6.41 8.66 -4.98
CA LYS A 96 6.61 9.52 -3.80
C LYS A 96 5.30 9.83 -3.09
N HIS A 97 4.66 8.77 -2.64
CA HIS A 97 3.53 8.74 -1.72
C HIS A 97 3.64 7.41 -1.00
N ILE A 98 3.78 7.41 0.32
CA ILE A 98 3.90 6.21 1.14
C ILE A 98 2.82 5.19 0.77
N HIS A 99 3.24 3.96 0.53
CA HIS A 99 2.36 2.87 0.16
C HIS A 99 2.92 1.57 0.72
N PHE A 100 2.03 0.61 0.92
CA PHE A 100 2.37 -0.72 1.39
C PHE A 100 1.92 -1.75 0.37
N HIS A 101 2.89 -2.49 -0.16
CA HIS A 101 2.62 -3.63 -1.01
C HIS A 101 2.16 -4.80 -0.13
N LEU A 102 1.01 -5.36 -0.43
CA LEU A 102 0.53 -6.60 0.16
C LEU A 102 0.54 -7.69 -0.91
N LEU A 103 1.47 -8.64 -0.76
CA LEU A 103 1.73 -9.72 -1.72
C LEU A 103 1.33 -11.08 -1.15
N GLY A 104 0.64 -11.91 -1.94
CA GLY A 104 0.17 -13.21 -1.49
C GLY A 104 -0.21 -14.19 -2.60
N LYS A 105 -0.84 -15.31 -2.21
CA LYS A 105 -1.24 -16.43 -3.08
C LYS A 105 -0.08 -17.13 -3.84
N ARG A 106 1.16 -16.91 -3.41
CA ARG A 106 2.33 -17.73 -3.75
C ARG A 106 3.29 -17.76 -2.56
N LYS A 107 4.21 -18.72 -2.51
CA LYS A 107 5.27 -18.73 -1.49
C LYS A 107 6.22 -17.55 -1.74
N MET A 108 6.50 -16.78 -0.69
CA MET A 108 7.48 -15.69 -0.72
C MET A 108 8.88 -16.24 -0.41
N THR A 109 9.90 -15.71 -1.09
CA THR A 109 11.31 -16.12 -0.96
C THR A 109 12.09 -15.22 -0.02
N TRP A 110 13.28 -15.64 0.41
CA TRP A 110 14.21 -14.86 1.23
C TRP A 110 15.60 -14.85 0.57
N PRO A 111 16.31 -13.70 0.46
CA PRO A 111 15.97 -12.37 1.02
C PRO A 111 14.74 -11.70 0.37
N PRO A 112 14.17 -10.65 1.00
CA PRO A 112 12.95 -9.99 0.55
C PRO A 112 13.24 -8.83 -0.42
N GLY A 113 14.10 -9.11 -1.40
CA GLY A 113 14.51 -8.24 -2.49
C GLY A 113 15.09 -9.13 -3.57
#